data_AF-A0A7W5ZVL9-F1
#
_entry.id   AF-A0A7W5ZVL9-F1
#
_cell.length_a   1.000
_cell.length_b   1.000
_cell.length_c   1.000
_cell.angle_alpha   90.00
_cell.angle_beta   90.00
_cell.angle_gamma   90.00
#
_symmetry.space_group_name_H-M   'P 1'
#
loop_
_entity.id
_entity.type
_entity.pdbx_description
1 polymer ?
#
loop_
_entity_poly.entity_id
_entity_poly.type
_entity_poly.pdbx_seq_one_letter_code
_entity_poly.pdbx_strand_id
1 'polypeptide(L)'
;MIARSLKRFVALATPLTLALSLAACGENGSGSQVVVPAPLPSSTATATPTATATAVAYNSTRCFTQVIQGQNGANLKSIIIPDTLKLDLTRSTRFPNGRHPSDPVVDILLATLLLDMNVTGQGPNTLANVPLDPPSNDKFFLLTFPFLPTPNGSAQVASGTGSGFNFRTDPDSAYVSVDRMGNPAIATALVGSSKKNSFNDDTPASDDVGDKYYAEYISELNKLFGLIGDDVEGLGLKICSDKT
;
A
#
# COMPACT_ATOMS: atom_id res chain seq x y z
N MET A 1 31.60 56.42 55.82
CA MET A 1 31.52 54.95 55.95
C MET A 1 30.10 54.64 56.44
N ILE A 2 29.38 53.74 55.77
CA ILE A 2 27.95 53.38 55.93
C ILE A 2 26.92 54.24 55.15
N ALA A 3 26.12 53.52 54.35
CA ALA A 3 24.79 53.81 53.77
C ALA A 3 24.71 54.92 52.68
N ARG A 4 23.88 54.83 51.64
CA ARG A 4 22.62 54.08 51.44
C ARG A 4 22.30 54.01 49.94
N SER A 5 21.66 52.90 49.57
CA SER A 5 20.97 52.62 48.30
C SER A 5 20.08 53.76 47.78
N LEU A 6 20.07 54.02 46.47
CA LEU A 6 18.87 54.45 45.77
C LEU A 6 18.83 53.96 44.30
N LYS A 7 17.86 53.08 44.09
CA LYS A 7 17.25 52.50 42.89
C LYS A 7 17.35 53.32 41.60
N ARG A 8 17.73 52.65 40.49
CA ARG A 8 17.32 53.03 39.13
C ARG A 8 16.39 51.98 38.56
N PHE A 9 15.22 52.45 38.14
CA PHE A 9 14.16 51.70 37.48
C PHE A 9 14.63 51.20 36.12
N VAL A 10 14.49 49.90 35.87
CA VAL A 10 14.47 49.33 34.52
C VAL A 10 13.15 48.59 34.40
N ALA A 11 12.28 49.10 33.52
CA ALA A 11 11.03 48.46 33.15
C ALA A 11 11.34 47.18 32.36
N LEU A 12 11.05 46.03 32.96
CA LEU A 12 11.06 44.73 32.27
C LEU A 12 9.66 44.51 31.68
N ALA A 13 9.59 44.60 30.35
CA ALA A 13 8.42 44.20 29.59
C ALA A 13 8.24 42.67 29.67
N THR A 14 7.09 42.25 30.16
CA THR A 14 6.60 40.87 30.14
C THR A 14 6.06 40.54 28.74
N PRO A 15 6.58 39.52 28.03
CA PRO A 15 5.83 38.93 26.93
C PRO A 15 4.79 37.96 27.50
N LEU A 16 3.54 38.33 27.27
CA LEU A 16 2.31 37.61 27.53
C LEU A 16 2.39 36.19 26.93
N THR A 17 2.31 35.18 27.79
CA THR A 17 2.20 33.77 27.41
C THR A 17 0.86 33.52 26.71
N LEU A 18 0.89 33.27 25.41
CA LEU A 18 -0.28 32.89 24.63
C LEU A 18 -0.50 31.37 24.76
N ALA A 19 -1.40 30.97 25.65
CA ALA A 19 -1.86 29.59 25.75
C ALA A 19 -2.78 29.29 24.56
N LEU A 20 -2.31 28.51 23.58
CA LEU A 20 -3.19 27.92 22.57
C LEU A 20 -3.85 26.67 23.16
N SER A 21 -5.13 26.80 23.49
CA SER A 21 -6.03 25.68 23.73
C SER A 21 -6.29 24.94 22.41
N LEU A 22 -5.75 23.74 22.29
CA LEU A 22 -6.03 22.83 21.18
C LEU A 22 -7.41 22.19 21.42
N ALA A 23 -8.46 22.83 20.90
CA ALA A 23 -9.80 22.26 20.87
C ALA A 23 -9.90 21.24 19.71
N ALA A 24 -10.51 20.10 20.04
CA ALA A 24 -10.59 18.89 19.27
C ALA A 24 -11.45 18.97 17.99
N CYS A 25 -11.28 17.93 17.17
CA CYS A 25 -11.98 17.59 15.95
C CYS A 25 -13.51 17.67 16.05
N GLY A 26 -14.14 18.26 15.03
CA GLY A 26 -15.59 18.21 14.79
C GLY A 26 -15.91 18.94 13.48
N GLU A 27 -16.51 18.21 12.55
CA GLU A 27 -16.75 18.58 11.15
C GLU A 27 -17.43 19.93 10.95
N ASN A 28 -17.00 20.68 9.93
CA ASN A 28 -17.86 21.43 9.02
C ASN A 28 -17.02 21.87 7.81
N GLY A 29 -17.42 21.45 6.61
CA GLY A 29 -16.73 21.77 5.37
C GLY A 29 -16.53 23.27 5.18
N SER A 30 -15.28 23.70 5.24
CA SER A 30 -14.80 24.89 4.55
C SER A 30 -13.33 24.65 4.24
N GLY A 31 -12.96 24.79 2.96
CA GLY A 31 -11.73 24.28 2.38
C GLY A 31 -10.49 24.58 3.20
N SER A 32 -9.69 23.54 3.46
CA SER A 32 -8.31 23.70 3.88
C SER A 32 -7.60 24.54 2.84
N GLN A 33 -7.24 25.77 3.20
CA GLN A 33 -6.47 26.63 2.30
C GLN A 33 -5.04 26.10 2.27
N VAL A 34 -4.78 25.24 1.29
CA VAL A 34 -3.43 24.87 0.88
C VAL A 34 -2.76 26.14 0.38
N VAL A 35 -1.84 26.68 1.17
CA VAL A 35 -0.97 27.76 0.72
C VAL A 35 0.01 27.15 -0.28
N VAL A 36 -0.30 27.29 -1.57
CA VAL A 36 0.61 26.92 -2.67
C VAL A 36 1.61 28.06 -2.86
N PRO A 37 2.93 27.81 -2.90
CA PRO A 37 3.92 28.81 -3.28
C PRO A 37 3.65 29.37 -4.68
N ALA A 38 3.95 30.65 -4.89
CA ALA A 38 3.77 31.32 -6.18
C ALA A 38 4.49 30.56 -7.32
N PRO A 39 3.89 30.49 -8.54
CA PRO A 39 4.51 29.83 -9.68
C PRO A 39 5.83 30.51 -10.04
N LEU A 40 6.87 29.70 -10.26
CA LEU A 40 8.13 30.13 -10.85
C LEU A 40 7.85 30.69 -12.27
N PRO A 41 8.50 31.79 -12.70
CA PRO A 41 8.27 32.35 -14.04
C PRO A 41 8.48 31.30 -15.13
N SER A 42 7.42 31.07 -15.91
CA SER A 42 7.35 30.10 -16.99
C SER A 42 8.33 30.48 -18.10
N SER A 43 9.34 29.65 -18.33
CA SER A 43 10.11 29.70 -19.57
C SER A 43 9.24 29.13 -20.69
N THR A 44 8.98 29.93 -21.72
CA THR A 44 8.20 29.61 -22.93
C THR A 44 8.92 28.62 -23.85
N ALA A 45 9.39 27.49 -23.33
CA ALA A 45 9.79 26.37 -24.15
C ALA A 45 8.52 25.64 -24.58
N THR A 46 8.12 25.83 -25.84
CA THR A 46 7.12 24.99 -26.49
C THR A 46 7.58 23.54 -26.35
N ALA A 47 6.92 22.76 -25.50
CA ALA A 47 7.13 21.33 -25.46
C ALA A 47 6.85 20.77 -26.86
N THR A 48 7.87 20.20 -27.49
CA THR A 48 7.68 19.37 -28.68
C THR A 48 6.62 18.34 -28.31
N PRO A 49 5.53 18.17 -29.09
CA PRO A 49 4.57 17.12 -28.83
C PRO A 49 5.32 15.79 -28.90
N THR A 50 5.54 15.17 -27.74
CA THR A 50 5.92 13.77 -27.65
C THR A 50 4.88 13.02 -28.46
N ALA A 51 5.32 12.28 -29.48
CA ALA A 51 4.43 11.48 -30.30
C ALA A 51 3.51 10.69 -29.36
N THR A 52 2.20 10.82 -29.55
CA THR A 52 1.24 9.96 -28.87
C THR A 52 1.64 8.53 -29.18
N ALA A 53 2.16 7.81 -28.19
CA ALA A 53 2.53 6.42 -28.35
C ALA A 53 1.31 5.69 -28.94
N THR A 54 1.53 4.94 -30.03
CA THR A 54 0.51 4.07 -30.59
C THR A 54 0.01 3.19 -29.46
N ALA A 55 -1.29 3.25 -29.14
CA ALA A 55 -1.86 2.44 -28.08
C ALA A 55 -1.66 0.96 -28.43
N VAL A 56 -0.75 0.30 -27.71
CA VAL A 56 -0.51 -1.14 -27.81
C VAL A 56 -1.61 -1.83 -27.01
N ALA A 57 -2.34 -2.76 -27.63
CA ALA A 57 -3.26 -3.60 -26.89
C ALA A 57 -2.50 -4.78 -26.28
N TYR A 58 -2.96 -5.22 -25.11
CA TYR A 58 -2.31 -6.26 -24.33
C TYR A 58 -3.29 -7.39 -24.02
N ASN A 59 -2.81 -8.64 -24.03
CA ASN A 59 -3.49 -9.83 -23.53
C ASN A 59 -2.69 -10.47 -22.40
N SER A 60 -3.12 -10.22 -21.17
CA SER A 60 -2.44 -10.65 -19.95
C SER A 60 -2.85 -12.04 -19.46
N THR A 61 -3.57 -12.84 -20.26
CA THR A 61 -4.01 -14.18 -19.84
C THR A 61 -2.83 -15.04 -19.37
N ARG A 62 -1.70 -15.00 -20.11
CA ARG A 62 -0.50 -15.76 -19.76
C ARG A 62 0.09 -15.36 -18.41
N CYS A 63 -0.01 -14.09 -18.02
CA CYS A 63 0.48 -13.61 -16.73
C CYS A 63 -0.13 -14.35 -15.54
N PHE A 64 -1.40 -14.75 -15.65
CA PHE A 64 -2.10 -15.47 -14.59
C PHE A 64 -1.92 -17.00 -14.65
N THR A 65 -1.66 -17.55 -15.83
CA THR A 65 -1.64 -19.00 -16.06
C THR A 65 -0.24 -19.60 -16.14
N GLN A 66 0.80 -18.79 -16.32
CA GLN A 66 2.19 -19.25 -16.30
C GLN A 66 2.54 -19.85 -14.93
N VAL A 67 3.41 -20.87 -14.94
CA VAL A 67 3.92 -21.47 -13.71
C VAL A 67 4.86 -20.49 -13.03
N ILE A 68 4.67 -20.29 -11.73
CA ILE A 68 5.56 -19.47 -10.93
C ILE A 68 6.74 -20.35 -10.48
N GLN A 69 7.95 -19.87 -10.76
CA GLN A 69 9.18 -20.56 -10.36
C GLN A 69 9.19 -20.81 -8.84
N GLY A 70 9.51 -22.04 -8.43
CA GLY A 70 9.62 -22.40 -7.01
C GLY A 70 8.30 -22.62 -6.26
N GLN A 71 7.15 -22.59 -6.95
CA GLN A 71 5.82 -22.77 -6.33
C GLN A 71 5.15 -24.11 -6.66
N ASN A 72 5.93 -25.19 -6.85
CA ASN A 72 5.41 -26.55 -7.09
C ASN A 72 4.36 -26.64 -8.22
N GLY A 73 4.55 -25.87 -9.30
CA GLY A 73 3.62 -25.86 -10.44
C GLY A 73 2.42 -24.92 -10.29
N ALA A 74 2.29 -24.20 -9.17
CA ALA A 74 1.24 -23.22 -9.00
C ALA A 74 1.39 -22.03 -9.97
N ASN A 75 0.26 -21.47 -10.37
CA ASN A 75 0.17 -20.24 -11.15
C ASN A 75 -0.53 -19.15 -10.35
N LEU A 76 -0.42 -17.89 -10.81
CA LEU A 76 -0.95 -16.76 -10.06
C LEU A 76 -2.46 -16.86 -9.85
N LYS A 77 -3.22 -17.29 -10.87
CA LYS A 77 -4.66 -17.53 -10.76
C LYS A 77 -5.01 -18.42 -9.57
N SER A 78 -4.33 -19.57 -9.45
CA SER A 78 -4.56 -20.54 -8.37
C SER A 78 -4.15 -20.03 -6.98
N ILE A 79 -3.34 -18.98 -6.91
CA ILE A 79 -2.89 -18.38 -5.65
C ILE A 79 -3.87 -17.28 -5.20
N ILE A 80 -4.34 -16.44 -6.12
CA ILE A 80 -5.15 -15.26 -5.81
C ILE A 80 -6.66 -15.52 -5.84
N ILE A 81 -7.09 -16.66 -6.39
CA ILE A 81 -8.49 -17.11 -6.39
C ILE A 81 -8.56 -18.40 -5.54
N PRO A 82 -9.43 -18.47 -4.52
CA PRO A 82 -10.28 -17.38 -4.02
C PRO A 82 -9.45 -16.37 -3.22
N ASP A 83 -9.92 -15.13 -3.08
CA ASP A 83 -9.23 -14.08 -2.31
C ASP A 83 -9.29 -14.38 -0.81
N THR A 84 -8.34 -15.21 -0.37
CA THR A 84 -8.22 -15.78 0.97
C THR A 84 -6.76 -15.84 1.39
N LEU A 85 -6.50 -15.68 2.69
CA LEU A 85 -5.19 -15.97 3.27
C LEU A 85 -5.05 -17.48 3.44
N LYS A 86 -4.28 -18.11 2.53
CA LYS A 86 -3.96 -19.54 2.64
C LYS A 86 -2.96 -19.73 3.80
N LEU A 87 -3.18 -20.71 4.67
CA LEU A 87 -2.27 -21.03 5.77
C LEU A 87 -1.70 -22.44 5.58
N ASP A 88 -0.38 -22.53 5.43
CA ASP A 88 0.36 -23.78 5.37
C ASP A 88 1.03 -24.05 6.72
N LEU A 89 0.38 -24.89 7.52
CA LEU A 89 0.85 -25.29 8.85
C LEU A 89 2.01 -26.30 8.82
N THR A 90 2.40 -26.79 7.63
CA THR A 90 3.56 -27.69 7.50
C THR A 90 4.88 -26.92 7.43
N ARG A 91 4.82 -25.61 7.23
CA ARG A 91 5.99 -24.71 7.21
C ARG A 91 6.29 -24.23 8.63
N SER A 92 7.56 -23.86 8.88
CA SER A 92 7.98 -23.30 10.16
C SER A 92 7.11 -22.11 10.58
N THR A 93 6.73 -22.05 11.86
CA THR A 93 5.90 -20.99 12.44
C THR A 93 6.59 -19.62 12.35
N ARG A 94 6.21 -18.85 11.33
CA ARG A 94 6.49 -17.41 11.18
C ARG A 94 5.21 -16.70 10.74
N PHE A 95 5.23 -15.38 10.62
CA PHE A 95 4.09 -14.61 10.07
C PHE A 95 3.63 -15.25 8.74
N PRO A 96 2.31 -15.29 8.42
CA PRO A 96 1.67 -16.42 7.75
C PRO A 96 2.44 -17.04 6.56
N ASN A 97 2.52 -18.37 6.54
CA ASN A 97 3.24 -19.23 5.56
C ASN A 97 4.77 -19.18 5.58
N GLY A 98 5.37 -18.80 6.70
CA GLY A 98 6.82 -18.67 6.78
C GLY A 98 7.34 -17.30 6.31
N ARG A 99 6.44 -16.32 6.09
CA ARG A 99 6.80 -14.95 5.74
C ARG A 99 7.35 -14.19 6.94
N HIS A 100 8.26 -13.26 6.69
CA HIS A 100 8.68 -12.26 7.66
C HIS A 100 7.99 -10.92 7.38
N PRO A 101 7.79 -10.07 8.41
CA PRO A 101 7.28 -8.71 8.20
C PRO A 101 8.14 -7.86 7.23
N SER A 102 9.40 -8.23 7.02
CA SER A 102 10.32 -7.59 6.08
C SER A 102 10.29 -8.17 4.67
N ASP A 103 9.48 -9.21 4.40
CA ASP A 103 9.46 -9.81 3.07
C ASP A 103 8.83 -8.86 2.05
N PRO A 104 9.42 -8.72 0.84
CA PRO A 104 8.95 -7.83 -0.21
C PRO A 104 7.76 -8.45 -0.96
N VAL A 105 6.66 -8.69 -0.25
CA VAL A 105 5.50 -9.44 -0.76
C VAL A 105 4.87 -8.76 -1.97
N VAL A 106 4.85 -7.42 -1.97
CA VAL A 106 4.27 -6.63 -3.07
C VAL A 106 5.15 -6.72 -4.31
N ASP A 107 6.47 -6.64 -4.17
CA ASP A 107 7.40 -6.76 -5.29
C ASP A 107 7.39 -8.15 -5.90
N ILE A 108 7.28 -9.18 -5.05
CA ILE A 108 7.12 -10.55 -5.51
C ILE A 108 5.82 -10.69 -6.31
N LEU A 109 4.70 -10.19 -5.79
CA LEU A 109 3.42 -10.24 -6.50
C LEU A 109 3.48 -9.45 -7.82
N LEU A 110 4.04 -8.25 -7.81
CA LEU A 110 4.19 -7.41 -8.98
C LEU A 110 5.08 -8.08 -10.04
N ALA A 111 6.18 -8.72 -9.63
CA ALA A 111 7.03 -9.48 -10.53
C ALA A 111 6.24 -10.62 -11.19
N THR A 112 5.44 -11.37 -10.41
CA THR A 112 4.61 -12.46 -10.95
C THR A 112 3.45 -11.99 -11.83
N LEU A 113 2.95 -10.77 -11.62
CA LEU A 113 1.91 -10.14 -12.42
C LEU A 113 2.44 -9.58 -13.74
N LEU A 114 3.65 -9.02 -13.73
CA LEU A 114 4.17 -8.25 -14.86
C LEU A 114 5.13 -9.05 -15.74
N LEU A 115 5.97 -9.91 -15.15
CA LEU A 115 7.12 -10.48 -15.84
C LEU A 115 6.85 -11.89 -16.36
N ASP A 116 7.52 -12.25 -17.46
CA ASP A 116 7.55 -13.60 -17.99
C ASP A 116 8.46 -14.48 -17.12
N MET A 117 7.85 -15.48 -16.46
CA MET A 117 8.51 -16.41 -15.55
C MET A 117 9.34 -17.48 -16.27
N ASN A 118 9.30 -17.57 -17.61
CA ASN A 118 10.12 -18.51 -18.37
C ASN A 118 11.45 -17.90 -18.83
N VAL A 119 11.67 -16.60 -18.61
CA VAL A 119 12.89 -15.91 -19.04
C VAL A 119 14.01 -16.16 -18.03
N THR A 120 15.12 -16.71 -18.51
CA THR A 120 16.33 -16.92 -17.71
C THR A 120 16.81 -15.61 -17.08
N GLY A 121 17.05 -15.64 -15.77
CA GLY A 121 17.46 -14.45 -15.01
C GLY A 121 16.30 -13.58 -14.50
N GLN A 122 15.06 -13.88 -14.91
CA GLN A 122 13.85 -13.29 -14.33
C GLN A 122 13.11 -14.31 -13.48
N GLY A 123 12.42 -13.84 -12.44
CA GLY A 123 11.61 -14.66 -11.56
C GLY A 123 10.88 -13.82 -10.51
N PRO A 124 10.25 -14.47 -9.51
CA PRO A 124 9.44 -13.77 -8.52
C PRO A 124 10.21 -12.72 -7.71
N ASN A 125 11.52 -12.85 -7.54
CA ASN A 125 12.32 -11.88 -6.79
C ASN A 125 12.92 -10.76 -7.67
N THR A 126 12.63 -10.71 -8.98
CA THR A 126 13.29 -9.75 -9.88
C THR A 126 13.05 -8.31 -9.47
N LEU A 127 11.80 -7.94 -9.15
CA LEU A 127 11.48 -6.56 -8.77
C LEU A 127 11.91 -6.22 -7.34
N ALA A 128 11.93 -7.20 -6.43
CA ALA A 128 12.41 -7.02 -5.06
C ALA A 128 13.91 -6.63 -4.97
N ASN A 129 14.68 -6.89 -6.04
CA ASN A 129 16.09 -6.50 -6.12
C ASN A 129 16.30 -5.12 -6.75
N VAL A 130 15.21 -4.45 -7.18
CA VAL A 130 15.26 -3.07 -7.66
C VAL A 130 15.20 -2.14 -6.44
N PRO A 131 16.10 -1.15 -6.28
CA PRO A 131 16.17 -0.32 -5.09
C PRO A 131 15.08 0.77 -5.07
N LEU A 132 13.81 0.37 -5.13
CA LEU A 132 12.65 1.27 -5.04
C LEU A 132 12.08 1.34 -3.62
N ASP A 133 12.26 0.27 -2.84
CA ASP A 133 11.79 0.20 -1.47
C ASP A 133 12.65 1.00 -0.49
N PRO A 134 12.05 1.52 0.59
CA PRO A 134 12.84 1.99 1.72
C PRO A 134 13.71 0.84 2.26
N PRO A 135 14.99 1.09 2.59
CA PRO A 135 15.94 0.02 2.91
C PRO A 135 15.61 -0.73 4.20
N SER A 136 14.88 -0.11 5.12
CA SER A 136 14.41 -0.75 6.36
C SER A 136 13.28 0.06 7.00
N ASN A 137 12.51 -0.61 7.85
CA ASN A 137 11.59 0.07 8.76
C ASN A 137 12.35 0.97 9.77
N ASP A 138 11.70 2.01 10.29
CA ASP A 138 12.29 2.93 11.29
C ASP A 138 12.79 2.21 12.56
N LYS A 139 12.11 1.13 12.92
CA LYS A 139 12.47 0.24 14.03
C LYS A 139 12.58 -1.19 13.53
N PHE A 140 13.63 -1.88 13.96
CA PHE A 140 13.83 -3.28 13.61
C PHE A 140 12.68 -4.17 14.14
N PHE A 141 12.27 -5.14 13.33
CA PHE A 141 11.35 -6.18 13.76
C PHE A 141 12.00 -7.06 14.85
N LEU A 142 11.18 -7.51 15.80
CA LEU A 142 11.61 -8.40 16.88
C LEU A 142 11.75 -9.84 16.36
N LEU A 143 12.65 -10.62 16.95
CA LEU A 143 12.81 -12.04 16.63
C LEU A 143 11.79 -12.93 17.36
N THR A 144 11.05 -12.38 18.32
CA THR A 144 10.03 -13.06 19.10
C THR A 144 8.68 -12.40 18.91
N PHE A 145 7.61 -13.18 19.03
CA PHE A 145 6.24 -12.67 18.99
C PHE A 145 6.07 -11.49 19.96
N PRO A 146 5.41 -10.37 19.55
CA PRO A 146 4.59 -10.19 18.34
C PRO A 146 5.36 -9.80 17.06
N PHE A 147 6.69 -9.90 17.03
CA PHE A 147 7.57 -9.54 15.90
C PHE A 147 7.58 -8.04 15.53
N LEU A 148 6.62 -7.25 16.03
CA LEU A 148 6.55 -5.81 15.85
C LEU A 148 7.25 -5.07 17.00
N PRO A 149 8.02 -4.01 16.72
CA PRO A 149 8.62 -3.17 17.75
C PRO A 149 7.57 -2.29 18.44
N THR A 150 7.98 -1.58 19.50
CA THR A 150 7.13 -0.55 20.10
C THR A 150 6.78 0.54 19.08
N PRO A 151 5.57 1.14 19.12
CA PRO A 151 5.19 2.23 18.21
C PRO A 151 6.21 3.37 18.21
N ASN A 152 6.33 4.08 17.09
CA ASN A 152 7.14 5.30 17.02
C ASN A 152 6.59 6.37 17.97
N GLY A 153 7.50 7.13 18.59
CA GLY A 153 7.15 8.16 19.58
C GLY A 153 6.87 7.62 20.98
N SER A 154 6.41 8.52 21.86
CA SER A 154 5.95 8.16 23.20
C SER A 154 4.58 7.51 23.07
N ALA A 155 4.50 6.20 23.31
CA ALA A 155 3.23 5.50 23.37
C ALA A 155 2.30 6.28 24.32
N GLN A 156 1.08 6.57 23.86
CA GLN A 156 0.04 7.11 24.72
C GLN A 156 -0.33 5.99 25.70
N VAL A 157 0.35 5.95 26.84
CA VAL A 157 0.02 5.03 27.92
C VAL A 157 -1.17 5.66 28.64
N ALA A 158 -2.31 4.97 28.63
CA ALA A 158 -3.46 5.40 29.40
C ALA A 158 -3.02 5.59 30.86
N SER A 159 -3.28 6.76 31.45
CA SER A 159 -2.83 7.13 32.80
C SER A 159 -3.67 6.47 33.91
N GLY A 160 -3.99 5.18 33.78
CA GLY A 160 -4.81 4.42 34.71
C GLY A 160 -5.20 3.03 34.18
N THR A 161 -6.01 2.29 34.95
CA THR A 161 -6.64 1.03 34.52
C THR A 161 -7.66 1.39 33.45
N GLY A 162 -7.27 1.35 32.17
CA GLY A 162 -8.08 1.83 31.04
C GLY A 162 -9.54 1.38 31.14
N SER A 163 -10.40 2.29 31.60
CA SER A 163 -11.84 2.10 31.79
C SER A 163 -12.51 3.24 31.04
N GLY A 164 -13.27 2.87 30.00
CA GLY A 164 -13.72 3.82 28.97
C GLY A 164 -13.64 3.26 27.54
N PHE A 165 -13.09 2.05 27.36
CA PHE A 165 -13.24 1.33 26.09
C PHE A 165 -14.71 0.94 25.91
N ASN A 166 -15.40 1.61 24.99
CA ASN A 166 -16.71 1.21 24.53
C ASN A 166 -16.53 0.24 23.34
N PHE A 167 -16.40 -1.04 23.65
CA PHE A 167 -16.44 -2.05 22.60
C PHE A 167 -17.89 -2.17 22.10
N ARG A 168 -18.09 -2.01 20.79
CA ARG A 168 -19.42 -2.22 20.19
C ARG A 168 -19.87 -3.66 20.48
N THR A 169 -21.10 -3.80 20.97
CA THR A 169 -21.74 -5.09 21.25
C THR A 169 -22.80 -5.46 20.21
N ASP A 170 -22.87 -4.72 19.10
CA ASP A 170 -23.80 -5.02 18.02
C ASP A 170 -23.49 -6.40 17.42
N PRO A 171 -24.50 -7.16 16.96
CA PRO A 171 -24.28 -8.43 16.28
C PRO A 171 -23.52 -8.22 14.97
N ASP A 172 -22.86 -9.26 14.46
CA ASP A 172 -22.13 -9.23 13.17
C ASP A 172 -23.02 -8.75 12.01
N SER A 173 -24.33 -9.03 12.06
CA SER A 173 -25.31 -8.57 11.07
C SER A 173 -25.52 -7.04 11.05
N ALA A 174 -25.02 -6.32 12.05
CA ALA A 174 -25.02 -4.85 12.08
C ALA A 174 -23.81 -4.23 11.36
N TYR A 175 -22.92 -5.06 10.79
CA TYR A 175 -21.76 -4.63 10.03
C TYR A 175 -21.92 -5.04 8.57
N VAL A 176 -21.35 -4.23 7.68
CA VAL A 176 -21.22 -4.54 6.25
C VAL A 176 -19.75 -4.69 5.92
N SER A 177 -19.43 -5.63 5.04
CA SER A 177 -18.08 -5.79 4.52
C SER A 177 -17.72 -4.59 3.65
N VAL A 178 -16.73 -3.80 4.07
CA VAL A 178 -16.28 -2.62 3.30
C VAL A 178 -15.20 -3.02 2.28
N ASP A 179 -14.34 -3.97 2.64
CA ASP A 179 -13.29 -4.45 1.75
C ASP A 179 -12.85 -5.86 2.14
N ARG A 180 -12.34 -6.60 1.14
CA ARG A 180 -11.78 -7.94 1.33
C ARG A 180 -10.26 -7.88 1.30
N MET A 181 -9.63 -8.54 2.28
CA MET A 181 -8.21 -8.40 2.59
C MET A 181 -7.40 -9.69 2.40
N GLY A 182 -7.90 -10.65 1.59
CA GLY A 182 -7.16 -11.88 1.29
C GLY A 182 -5.87 -11.58 0.51
N ASN A 183 -5.96 -10.66 -0.44
CA ASN A 183 -4.90 -10.20 -1.31
C ASN A 183 -5.10 -8.69 -1.60
N PRO A 184 -4.63 -7.82 -0.67
CA PRO A 184 -4.92 -6.39 -0.73
C PRO A 184 -4.37 -5.71 -1.99
N ALA A 185 -3.24 -6.18 -2.53
CA ALA A 185 -2.68 -5.63 -3.76
C ALA A 185 -3.54 -5.96 -4.99
N ILE A 186 -4.06 -7.19 -5.11
CA ILE A 186 -5.00 -7.56 -6.17
C ILE A 186 -6.31 -6.79 -6.02
N ALA A 187 -6.87 -6.73 -4.81
CA ALA A 187 -8.12 -6.02 -4.53
C ALA A 187 -8.01 -4.51 -4.79
N THR A 188 -6.80 -3.93 -4.74
CA THR A 188 -6.55 -2.52 -4.99
C THR A 188 -6.26 -2.24 -6.47
N ALA A 189 -5.40 -3.05 -7.10
CA ALA A 189 -4.90 -2.77 -8.43
C ALA A 189 -5.74 -3.39 -9.56
N LEU A 190 -6.37 -4.54 -9.31
CA LEU A 190 -6.99 -5.36 -10.37
C LEU A 190 -8.51 -5.55 -10.20
N VAL A 191 -9.10 -5.07 -9.11
CA VAL A 191 -10.56 -4.95 -8.98
C VAL A 191 -10.94 -3.52 -9.36
N GLY A 192 -11.47 -3.33 -10.56
CA GLY A 192 -11.90 -2.02 -11.03
C GLY A 192 -13.02 -1.42 -10.17
N SER A 193 -13.11 -0.09 -10.15
CA SER A 193 -14.08 0.63 -9.31
C SER A 193 -15.54 0.22 -9.57
N SER A 194 -15.87 -0.20 -10.79
CA SER A 194 -17.22 -0.67 -11.17
C SER A 194 -17.56 -2.05 -10.57
N LYS A 195 -16.55 -2.85 -10.20
CA LYS A 195 -16.70 -4.17 -9.59
C LYS A 195 -16.41 -4.19 -8.10
N LYS A 196 -15.81 -3.14 -7.55
CA LYS A 196 -15.35 -3.08 -6.16
C LYS A 196 -16.45 -3.40 -5.14
N ASN A 197 -17.62 -2.76 -5.23
CA ASN A 197 -18.72 -3.07 -4.31
C ASN A 197 -19.21 -4.52 -4.47
N SER A 198 -19.41 -4.98 -5.71
CA SER A 198 -19.84 -6.38 -5.94
C SER A 198 -18.82 -7.39 -5.43
N PHE A 199 -17.52 -7.09 -5.53
CA PHE A 199 -16.44 -7.93 -5.01
C PHE A 199 -16.44 -7.95 -3.47
N ASN A 200 -16.60 -6.78 -2.84
CA ASN A 200 -16.55 -6.61 -1.39
C ASN A 200 -17.80 -7.15 -0.65
N ASP A 201 -18.97 -7.06 -1.29
CA ASP A 201 -20.24 -7.58 -0.77
C ASP A 201 -20.36 -9.11 -0.90
N ASP A 202 -19.43 -9.75 -1.61
CA ASP A 202 -19.44 -11.17 -1.91
C ASP A 202 -18.59 -12.00 -0.92
N THR A 203 -18.85 -13.31 -0.88
CA THR A 203 -18.07 -14.23 -0.06
C THR A 203 -16.87 -14.76 -0.84
N PRO A 204 -15.67 -14.91 -0.26
CA PRO A 204 -14.53 -15.43 -1.00
C PRO A 204 -14.74 -16.80 -1.66
N ALA A 205 -15.58 -17.66 -1.09
CA ALA A 205 -15.91 -18.96 -1.67
C ALA A 205 -16.57 -18.87 -3.07
N SER A 206 -17.21 -17.76 -3.40
CA SER A 206 -17.86 -17.58 -4.70
C SER A 206 -16.90 -17.16 -5.81
N ASP A 207 -15.70 -16.70 -5.48
CA ASP A 207 -14.68 -16.32 -6.47
C ASP A 207 -14.30 -17.50 -7.38
N ASP A 208 -14.19 -18.70 -6.78
CA ASP A 208 -13.86 -19.96 -7.47
C ASP A 208 -14.99 -20.44 -8.38
N VAL A 209 -16.23 -19.99 -8.15
CA VAL A 209 -17.39 -20.41 -8.94
C VAL A 209 -17.34 -19.73 -10.30
N GLY A 210 -16.76 -20.44 -11.27
CA GLY A 210 -16.60 -19.94 -12.63
C GLY A 210 -15.58 -18.79 -12.74
N ASP A 211 -14.63 -18.69 -11.81
CA ASP A 211 -13.60 -17.66 -11.78
C ASP A 211 -14.19 -16.23 -11.86
N LYS A 212 -15.19 -15.94 -11.01
CA LYS A 212 -16.13 -14.83 -11.15
C LYS A 212 -15.50 -13.47 -11.48
N TYR A 213 -14.35 -13.15 -10.88
CA TYR A 213 -13.66 -11.87 -11.04
C TYR A 213 -12.44 -11.93 -11.96
N TYR A 214 -12.11 -13.09 -12.52
CA TYR A 214 -10.88 -13.30 -13.30
C TYR A 214 -10.84 -12.45 -14.58
N ALA A 215 -11.98 -12.30 -15.27
CA ALA A 215 -12.05 -11.46 -16.46
C ALA A 215 -11.79 -9.96 -16.14
N GLU A 216 -12.22 -9.50 -14.96
CA GLU A 216 -11.91 -8.16 -14.47
C GLU A 216 -10.40 -8.01 -14.24
N TYR A 217 -9.77 -8.99 -13.58
CA TYR A 217 -8.34 -8.96 -13.30
C TYR A 217 -7.49 -8.87 -14.58
N ILE A 218 -7.85 -9.61 -15.63
CA ILE A 218 -7.21 -9.51 -16.93
C ILE A 218 -7.45 -8.13 -17.55
N SER A 219 -8.69 -7.61 -17.50
CA SER A 219 -9.02 -6.31 -18.06
C SER A 219 -8.21 -5.17 -17.43
N GLU A 220 -8.12 -5.14 -16.10
CA GLU A 220 -7.35 -4.12 -15.38
C GLU A 220 -5.83 -4.30 -15.59
N LEU A 221 -5.32 -5.53 -15.65
CA LEU A 221 -3.91 -5.77 -15.94
C LEU A 221 -3.54 -5.35 -17.37
N ASN A 222 -4.41 -5.56 -18.35
CA ASN A 222 -4.21 -5.06 -19.72
C ASN A 222 -4.12 -3.52 -19.75
N LYS A 223 -4.96 -2.83 -18.96
CA LYS A 223 -4.89 -1.37 -18.83
C LYS A 223 -3.58 -0.93 -18.19
N LEU A 224 -3.14 -1.63 -17.14
CA LEU A 224 -1.85 -1.35 -16.50
C LEU A 224 -0.69 -1.51 -17.48
N PHE A 225 -0.63 -2.59 -18.26
CA PHE A 225 0.38 -2.72 -19.33
C PHE A 225 0.25 -1.66 -20.41
N GLY A 226 -0.96 -1.19 -20.72
CA GLY A 226 -1.15 -0.03 -21.59
C GLY A 226 -0.53 1.27 -21.06
N LEU A 227 -0.29 1.37 -19.75
CA LEU A 227 0.32 2.53 -19.09
C LEU A 227 1.83 2.38 -18.86
N ILE A 228 2.31 1.18 -18.52
CA ILE A 228 3.69 0.96 -18.07
C ILE A 228 4.41 -0.17 -18.82
N GLY A 229 3.77 -0.84 -19.77
CA GLY A 229 4.31 -2.05 -20.40
C GLY A 229 5.56 -1.79 -21.22
N ASP A 230 5.57 -0.68 -21.97
CA ASP A 230 6.74 -0.21 -22.71
C ASP A 230 7.85 0.26 -21.78
N ASP A 231 7.53 0.92 -20.66
CA ASP A 231 8.49 1.31 -19.64
C ASP A 231 9.18 0.07 -19.02
N VAL A 232 8.40 -0.96 -18.67
CA VAL A 232 8.94 -2.22 -18.12
C VAL A 232 9.86 -2.90 -19.14
N GLU A 233 9.48 -2.93 -20.41
CA GLU A 233 10.35 -3.45 -21.48
C GLU A 233 11.59 -2.58 -21.74
N GLY A 234 11.45 -1.26 -21.57
CA GLY A 234 12.53 -0.28 -21.67
C GLY A 234 13.62 -0.49 -20.59
N LEU A 235 13.23 -1.05 -19.44
CA LEU A 235 14.17 -1.53 -18.41
C LEU A 235 14.87 -2.85 -18.78
N GLY A 236 14.62 -3.39 -19.97
CA GLY A 236 15.19 -4.65 -20.44
C GLY A 236 14.48 -5.89 -19.91
N LEU A 237 13.39 -5.72 -19.16
CA LEU A 237 12.59 -6.81 -18.63
C LEU A 237 11.64 -7.35 -19.70
N LYS A 238 11.33 -8.64 -19.61
CA LYS A 238 10.34 -9.29 -20.48
C LYS A 238 9.04 -9.46 -19.74
N ILE A 239 7.99 -8.85 -20.30
CA ILE A 239 6.63 -8.93 -19.77
C ILE A 239 5.94 -10.23 -20.17
N CYS A 240 5.03 -10.70 -19.34
CA CYS A 240 4.23 -11.92 -19.59
C CYS A 240 3.02 -11.67 -20.50
N SER A 241 2.64 -10.42 -20.75
CA SER A 241 1.49 -10.11 -21.60
C SER A 241 1.90 -10.14 -23.07
N ASP A 242 1.00 -10.66 -23.91
CA ASP A 242 1.15 -10.59 -25.36
C ASP A 242 0.68 -9.22 -25.87
N LYS A 243 1.42 -8.65 -26.82
CA LYS A 243 0.98 -7.46 -27.57
C LYS A 243 0.07 -7.91 -28.70
N THR A 244 -1.08 -7.28 -28.85
CA THR A 244 -2.14 -7.63 -29.82
C THR A 244 -2.50 -6.46 -30.72
#